data_AF-A0A258S012-F1
#
_entry.id   AF-A0A258S012-F1
#
_cell.length_a   1.000
_cell.length_b   1.000
_cell.length_c   1.000
_cell.angle_alpha   90.00
_cell.angle_beta   90.00
_cell.angle_gamma   90.00
#
_symmetry.space_group_name_H-M   'P 1'
#
loop_
_entity.id
_entity.type
_entity.pdbx_description
1 polymer ?
#
loop_
_entity_poly.entity_id
_entity_poly.type
_entity_poly.pdbx_seq_one_letter_code
_entity_poly.pdbx_strand_id
1 'polypeptide(L)'
;MGLLATTQVEALATVPVSYQLLTLGNGNDRGEVTGSGRFKVLGLNGNDTISVRAGTTGGDYLDGGAGNDTLTAAESDDILDGGAGTDKLYGGAGNDVLRGG
;
A
#
# COMPACT_ATOMS: atom_id res chain seq x y z
N MET A 1 -36.98 -15.92 -15.77
CA MET A 1 -36.05 -16.38 -14.72
C MET A 1 -34.66 -15.97 -15.14
N GLY A 2 -34.13 -14.92 -14.52
CA GLY A 2 -32.88 -14.26 -14.93
C GLY A 2 -31.66 -15.09 -14.59
N LEU A 3 -30.79 -15.29 -15.58
CA LEU A 3 -29.51 -15.95 -15.44
C LEU A 3 -28.55 -14.98 -14.72
N LEU A 4 -28.12 -15.32 -13.50
CA LEU A 4 -27.05 -14.58 -12.84
C LEU A 4 -25.74 -14.94 -13.53
N ALA A 5 -25.25 -14.05 -14.39
CA ALA A 5 -23.87 -14.09 -14.85
C ALA A 5 -22.97 -13.79 -13.64
N THR A 6 -22.49 -14.85 -12.99
CA THR A 6 -21.42 -14.72 -12.00
C THR A 6 -20.16 -14.36 -12.77
N THR A 7 -19.65 -13.14 -12.59
CA THR A 7 -18.34 -12.75 -13.12
C THR A 7 -17.31 -13.59 -12.38
N GLN A 8 -16.89 -14.70 -12.99
CA GLN A 8 -15.70 -15.43 -12.57
C GLN A 8 -14.52 -14.49 -12.84
N VAL A 9 -13.88 -13.98 -11.79
CA VAL A 9 -12.55 -13.42 -11.93
C VAL A 9 -11.63 -14.62 -12.15
N GLU A 10 -11.35 -14.92 -13.42
CA GLU A 10 -10.34 -15.89 -13.83
C GLU A 10 -9.05 -15.52 -13.11
N ALA A 11 -8.62 -16.38 -12.19
CA ALA A 11 -7.31 -16.29 -11.57
C ALA A 11 -6.26 -16.49 -12.67
N LEU A 12 -5.83 -15.40 -13.29
CA LEU A 12 -4.72 -15.40 -14.24
C LEU A 12 -3.48 -15.86 -13.48
N ALA A 13 -2.95 -17.00 -13.91
CA ALA A 13 -1.79 -17.68 -13.36
C ALA A 13 -0.72 -16.68 -12.88
N THR A 14 -0.52 -16.64 -11.56
CA THR A 14 0.39 -15.71 -10.91
C THR A 14 1.82 -16.08 -11.28
N VAL A 15 2.41 -15.34 -12.22
CA VAL A 15 3.85 -15.07 -12.11
C VAL A 15 3.99 -14.43 -10.72
N PRO A 16 4.75 -15.01 -9.78
CA PRO A 16 4.86 -14.44 -8.44
C PRO A 16 5.51 -13.07 -8.57
N VAL A 17 4.68 -12.03 -8.64
CA VAL A 17 5.09 -10.68 -8.32
C VAL A 17 5.64 -10.73 -6.91
N SER A 18 6.84 -10.16 -6.71
CA SER A 18 7.46 -10.12 -5.38
C SER A 18 6.64 -9.32 -4.37
N TYR A 19 5.59 -8.65 -4.82
CA TYR A 19 4.66 -7.83 -4.04
C TYR A 19 3.21 -8.11 -4.42
N GLN A 20 2.32 -8.01 -3.45
CA GLN A 20 0.90 -7.80 -3.65
C GLN A 20 0.65 -6.29 -3.86
N LEU A 21 0.07 -5.91 -5.00
CA LEU A 21 -0.10 -4.50 -5.38
C LEU A 21 -1.50 -3.99 -4.98
N LEU A 22 -1.53 -2.85 -4.30
CA LEU A 22 -2.70 -2.01 -4.08
C LEU A 22 -2.43 -0.61 -4.66
N THR A 23 -3.37 -0.10 -5.44
CA THR A 23 -3.30 1.26 -5.97
C THR A 23 -4.60 1.97 -5.62
N LEU A 24 -4.48 3.11 -4.96
CA LEU A 24 -5.59 4.00 -4.61
C LEU A 24 -5.94 4.88 -5.81
N GLY A 25 -7.01 5.64 -5.68
CA GLY A 25 -7.52 6.50 -6.74
C GLY A 25 -6.82 7.86 -6.76
N ASN A 26 -7.43 8.83 -7.44
CA ASN A 26 -7.13 10.22 -7.16
C ASN A 26 -8.12 10.71 -6.10
N GLY A 27 -7.67 11.56 -5.19
CA GLY A 27 -8.46 12.10 -4.08
C GLY A 27 -7.88 11.68 -2.74
N ASN A 28 -8.51 12.11 -1.65
CA ASN A 28 -8.05 11.76 -0.31
C ASN A 28 -8.56 10.36 0.04
N ASP A 29 -7.70 9.37 -0.03
CA ASP A 29 -8.05 7.97 0.15
C ASP A 29 -7.59 7.41 1.50
N ARG A 30 -8.19 6.28 1.87
CA ARG A 30 -7.78 5.49 3.04
C ARG A 30 -7.49 4.06 2.60
N GLY A 31 -6.22 3.66 2.69
CA GLY A 31 -5.76 2.29 2.45
C GLY A 31 -5.46 1.57 3.76
N GLU A 32 -6.00 0.37 3.94
CA GLU A 32 -5.62 -0.54 5.02
C GLU A 32 -5.23 -1.89 4.42
N VAL A 33 -4.01 -2.33 4.72
CA VAL A 33 -3.46 -3.59 4.21
C VAL A 33 -3.27 -4.55 5.37
N THR A 34 -3.79 -5.76 5.18
CA THR A 34 -3.68 -6.88 6.11
C THR A 34 -3.34 -8.15 5.34
N GLY A 35 -2.66 -9.10 5.98
CA GLY A 35 -2.29 -10.38 5.38
C GLY A 35 -0.79 -10.61 5.49
N SER A 36 -0.30 -11.73 4.97
CA SER A 36 1.13 -12.06 4.96
C SER A 36 1.76 -11.75 3.61
N GLY A 37 3.08 -11.66 3.56
CA GLY A 37 3.85 -11.31 2.36
C GLY A 37 4.16 -9.81 2.26
N ARG A 38 4.81 -9.45 1.15
CA ARG A 38 5.21 -8.06 0.83
C ARG A 38 4.11 -7.37 0.05
N PHE A 39 3.90 -6.08 0.33
CA PHE A 39 2.92 -5.24 -0.30
C PHE A 39 3.57 -4.06 -1.00
N LYS A 40 2.97 -3.64 -2.12
CA LYS A 40 3.24 -2.36 -2.75
C LYS A 40 1.95 -1.56 -2.73
N VAL A 41 1.94 -0.40 -2.10
CA VAL A 41 0.77 0.48 -2.00
C VAL A 41 1.09 1.82 -2.64
N LEU A 42 0.22 2.31 -3.53
CA LEU A 42 0.35 3.58 -4.23
C LEU A 42 -0.86 4.48 -3.94
N GLY A 43 -0.65 5.67 -3.38
CA GLY A 43 -1.68 6.67 -3.06
C GLY A 43 -2.08 7.55 -4.25
N LEU A 44 -1.11 7.93 -5.08
CA LEU A 44 -1.26 8.78 -6.27
C LEU A 44 -1.43 10.27 -5.97
N ASN A 45 -2.64 10.83 -6.01
CA ASN A 45 -2.86 12.26 -5.78
C ASN A 45 -3.90 12.42 -4.68
N GLY A 46 -3.74 13.39 -3.79
CA GLY A 46 -4.62 13.64 -2.66
C GLY A 46 -3.89 13.45 -1.34
N ASN A 47 -4.56 13.79 -0.25
CA ASN A 47 -4.02 13.57 1.09
C ASN A 47 -4.48 12.21 1.60
N ASP A 48 -3.60 11.23 1.55
CA ASP A 48 -3.92 9.83 1.80
C ASP A 48 -3.58 9.39 3.23
N THR A 49 -4.29 8.37 3.68
CA THR A 49 -3.93 7.62 4.89
C THR A 49 -3.76 6.15 4.55
N ILE A 50 -2.53 5.69 4.50
CA ILE A 50 -2.17 4.32 4.16
C ILE A 50 -1.58 3.65 5.39
N SER A 51 -2.12 2.49 5.77
CA SER A 51 -1.61 1.70 6.87
C SER A 51 -1.48 0.23 6.48
N VAL A 52 -0.28 -0.30 6.64
CA VAL A 52 -0.01 -1.73 6.65
C VAL A 52 0.03 -2.20 8.10
N ARG A 53 -0.67 -3.28 8.43
CA ARG A 53 -0.86 -3.73 9.82
C ARG A 53 0.02 -4.93 10.18
N ALA A 54 0.34 -5.03 11.46
CA ALA A 54 1.07 -6.15 12.05
C ALA A 54 0.50 -7.51 11.61
N GLY A 55 1.39 -8.41 11.20
CA GLY A 55 1.06 -9.69 10.56
C GLY A 55 1.49 -9.78 9.10
N THR A 56 1.87 -8.66 8.48
CA THR A 56 2.66 -8.67 7.24
C THR A 56 4.03 -9.26 7.51
N THR A 57 4.53 -10.03 6.55
CA THR A 57 5.83 -10.69 6.63
C THR A 57 6.61 -10.32 5.40
N GLY A 58 7.64 -9.48 5.58
CA GLY A 58 8.50 -9.01 4.50
C GLY A 58 8.36 -7.51 4.24
N GLY A 59 9.45 -6.90 3.78
CA GLY A 59 9.55 -5.45 3.61
C GLY A 59 8.61 -4.87 2.56
N ASP A 60 7.73 -4.00 2.99
CA ASP A 60 6.67 -3.36 2.22
C ASP A 60 7.17 -2.10 1.50
N TYR A 61 6.45 -1.68 0.46
CA TYR A 61 6.69 -0.43 -0.26
C TYR A 61 5.41 0.41 -0.23
N LEU A 62 5.45 1.56 0.41
CA LEU A 62 4.34 2.52 0.45
C LEU A 62 4.78 3.80 -0.26
N ASP A 63 3.93 4.31 -1.15
CA ASP A 63 4.12 5.57 -1.88
C ASP A 63 2.86 6.41 -1.73
N GLY A 64 2.99 7.57 -1.09
CA GLY A 64 1.90 8.53 -0.88
C GLY A 64 1.52 9.25 -2.16
N GLY A 65 2.51 9.65 -2.95
CA GLY A 65 2.31 10.38 -4.19
C GLY A 65 2.28 11.89 -3.95
N ALA A 66 1.24 12.58 -4.39
CA ALA A 66 1.14 14.04 -4.27
C ALA A 66 0.06 14.43 -3.27
N GLY A 67 0.42 15.20 -2.24
CA GLY A 67 -0.49 15.61 -1.18
C GLY A 67 0.22 15.53 0.18
N ASN A 68 -0.53 15.76 1.25
CA ASN A 68 -0.02 15.62 2.60
C ASN A 68 -0.44 14.26 3.15
N ASP A 69 0.45 13.28 3.06
CA ASP A 69 0.10 11.89 3.29
C ASP A 69 0.43 11.43 4.70
N THR A 70 -0.23 10.35 5.12
CA THR A 70 0.11 9.61 6.33
C THR A 70 0.32 8.15 5.99
N LEU A 71 1.58 7.71 5.99
CA LEU A 71 1.98 6.36 5.67
C LEU A 71 2.46 5.66 6.94
N THR A 72 1.89 4.50 7.24
CA THR A 72 2.28 3.66 8.37
C THR A 72 2.57 2.26 7.88
N ALA A 73 3.80 1.82 8.03
CA ALA A 73 4.21 0.44 7.80
C ALA A 73 4.24 -0.34 9.13
N ALA A 74 4.65 -1.61 9.07
CA ALA A 74 4.47 -2.56 10.16
C ALA A 74 5.82 -3.05 10.73
N GLU A 75 6.02 -4.37 10.79
CA GLU A 75 7.30 -4.96 11.14
C GLU A 75 7.99 -5.39 9.84
N SER A 76 9.34 -5.40 9.83
CA SER A 76 10.26 -5.71 8.71
C SER A 76 10.95 -4.45 8.17
N ASP A 77 11.91 -4.63 7.26
CA ASP A 77 12.63 -3.52 6.63
C ASP A 77 11.80 -2.92 5.49
N ASP A 78 11.15 -1.78 5.74
CA ASP A 78 10.17 -1.18 4.83
C ASP A 78 10.74 0.00 4.02
N ILE A 79 10.07 0.34 2.91
CA ILE A 79 10.34 1.56 2.12
C ILE A 79 9.07 2.40 2.09
N LEU A 80 9.15 3.61 2.63
CA LEU A 80 8.08 4.60 2.60
C LEU A 80 8.56 5.83 1.81
N ASP A 81 7.82 6.18 0.77
CA ASP A 81 8.00 7.41 -0.01
C ASP A 81 6.76 8.29 0.17
N GLY A 82 6.92 9.43 0.83
CA GLY A 82 5.84 10.42 1.00
C GLY A 82 5.50 11.12 -0.30
N GLY A 83 6.44 11.21 -1.24
CA GLY A 83 6.27 11.95 -2.47
C GLY A 83 6.26 13.47 -2.23
N ALA A 84 5.32 14.19 -2.84
CA ALA A 84 5.28 15.65 -2.83
C ALA A 84 4.26 16.17 -1.83
N GLY A 85 4.71 16.90 -0.81
CA GLY A 85 3.86 17.57 0.17
C GLY A 85 4.46 17.46 1.56
N THR A 86 3.64 17.67 2.61
CA THR A 86 4.08 17.53 3.99
C THR A 86 3.55 16.23 4.58
N ASP A 87 4.42 15.23 4.61
CA ASP A 87 4.02 13.86 4.92
C ASP A 87 4.35 13.44 6.36
N LYS A 88 3.63 12.41 6.81
CA LYS A 88 3.91 11.70 8.06
C LYS A 88 4.20 10.25 7.75
N LEU A 89 5.44 9.84 7.99
CA LEU A 89 5.92 8.49 7.70
C LEU A 89 6.26 7.77 8.99
N TYR A 90 5.66 6.61 9.20
CA TYR A 90 5.92 5.74 10.34
C TYR A 90 6.38 4.38 9.83
N GLY A 91 7.68 4.10 9.87
CA GLY A 91 8.27 2.85 9.39
C GLY A 91 7.90 1.64 10.23
N GLY A 92 7.70 1.84 11.53
CA GLY A 92 7.42 0.73 12.44
C GLY A 92 8.71 0.10 12.95
N ALA A 93 8.78 -1.23 12.99
CA ALA A 93 9.93 -1.96 13.54
C ALA A 93 10.75 -2.60 12.42
N GLY A 94 12.03 -2.23 12.33
CA GLY A 94 12.92 -2.75 11.29
C GLY A 94 13.94 -1.69 10.88
N ASN A 95 14.72 -1.97 9.84
CA ASN A 95 15.59 -1.00 9.20
C ASN A 95 14.88 -0.37 8.01
N ASP A 96 14.16 0.70 8.27
CA ASP A 96 13.30 1.33 7.27
C ASP A 96 14.00 2.43 6.48
N VAL A 97 13.54 2.64 5.24
CA VAL A 97 13.91 3.78 4.41
C VAL A 97 12.72 4.71 4.27
N LEU A 98 12.79 5.88 4.89
CA LEU A 98 11.75 6.90 4.84
C LEU A 98 12.25 8.07 3.98
N ARG A 99 11.56 8.35 2.88
CA ARG A 99 11.77 9.53 2.04
C ARG A 99 10.55 10.42 2.17
N GLY A 100 10.68 11.57 2.83
CA GLY A 100 9.61 12.58 2.90
C GLY A 100 9.64 13.55 1.72
N GLY A 101 8.56 14.34 1.60
CA GLY A 101 8.43 15.53 0.73
C GLY A 101 8.89 16.84 1.35
#